data_AF-A0A950HJK5-F1
#
_entry.id   AF-A0A950HJK5-F1
#
_cell.length_a   1.000
_cell.length_b   1.000
_cell.length_c   1.000
_cell.angle_alpha   90.00
_cell.angle_beta   90.00
_cell.angle_gamma   90.00
#
_symmetry.space_group_name_H-M   'P 1'
#
loop_
_entity.id
_entity.type
_entity.pdbx_description
1 polymer ?
#
loop_
_entity_poly.entity_id
_entity_poly.type
_entity_poly.pdbx_seq_one_letter_code
_entity_poly.pdbx_strand_id
1 'polypeptide(L)'
;MFQDELVRAYRAFLTKRRALRPESEYRQPTDEEWREFQRHFELRKVELGTCGRPYGHSRQHEHACIRCPMLRIDPRARGRLTEITKNLTARTEEARAYGWLGEVEGLQVSLTAAKDKLVQLERAERAITSSTTDLGIPVVRSDP
;
A
#
# COMPACT_ATOMS: atom_id res chain seq x y z
N MET A 1 24.46 25.57 8.12
CA MET A 1 25.42 25.60 6.99
C MET A 1 25.30 24.28 6.23
N PHE A 2 24.80 24.30 5.00
CA PHE A 2 24.83 23.13 4.10
C PHE A 2 26.27 22.93 3.61
N GLN A 3 26.74 21.68 3.57
CA GLN A 3 28.09 21.36 3.09
C GLN A 3 28.09 21.31 1.56
N ASP A 4 28.27 22.45 0.90
CA ASP A 4 28.27 22.56 -0.56
C ASP A 4 29.28 21.62 -1.23
N GLU A 5 30.44 21.40 -0.60
CA GLU A 5 31.44 20.44 -1.08
C GLU A 5 30.92 19.00 -1.07
N LEU A 6 30.15 18.62 -0.04
CA LEU A 6 29.53 17.29 0.05
C LEU A 6 28.52 17.10 -1.09
N VAL A 7 27.69 18.11 -1.37
CA VAL A 7 26.71 18.07 -2.47
C VAL A 7 27.41 17.95 -3.82
N ARG A 8 28.49 18.71 -4.04
CA ARG A 8 29.29 18.65 -5.27
C ARG A 8 29.95 17.29 -5.45
N ALA A 9 30.58 16.76 -4.41
CA ALA A 9 31.20 15.44 -4.42
C ALA A 9 30.18 14.33 -4.72
N TYR A 10 29.01 14.39 -4.08
CA TYR A 10 27.93 13.44 -4.31
C TYR A 10 27.39 13.49 -5.74
N ARG A 11 27.15 14.69 -6.30
CA ARG A 11 26.73 14.84 -7.70
C ARG A 11 27.77 14.30 -8.67
N ALA A 12 29.06 14.60 -8.45
CA ALA A 12 30.15 14.09 -9.28
C ALA A 12 30.23 12.54 -9.23
N PHE A 13 30.05 11.96 -8.04
CA PHE A 13 29.98 10.51 -7.87
C PHE A 13 28.81 9.89 -8.65
N LEU A 14 27.61 10.48 -8.55
CA LEU A 14 26.45 10.01 -9.31
C LEU A 14 26.69 10.09 -10.82
N THR A 15 27.24 11.20 -11.33
CA THR A 15 27.55 11.36 -12.77
C THR A 15 28.49 10.27 -13.27
N LYS A 16 29.57 9.99 -12.53
CA LYS A 16 30.51 8.91 -12.88
C LYS A 16 29.82 7.55 -12.95
N ARG A 17 28.93 7.24 -12.00
CA ARG A 17 28.19 5.98 -11.99
C ARG A 17 27.16 5.88 -13.12
N ARG A 18 26.49 6.98 -13.48
CA ARG A 18 25.55 7.01 -14.61
C ARG A 18 26.27 6.76 -15.93
N ALA A 19 27.48 7.30 -16.10
CA ALA A 19 28.29 7.09 -17.30
C ALA A 19 28.73 5.63 -17.52
N LEU A 20 28.76 4.81 -16.46
CA LEU A 20 29.10 3.38 -16.54
C LEU A 20 27.90 2.49 -16.93
N ARG A 21 26.69 3.02 -16.93
CA ARG A 21 25.49 2.25 -17.28
C ARG A 21 25.21 2.35 -18.78
N PRO A 22 24.74 1.27 -19.42
CA PRO A 22 24.32 1.30 -20.81
C PRO A 22 23.32 2.43 -21.07
N GLU A 23 23.49 3.15 -22.17
CA GLU A 23 22.62 4.28 -22.54
C GLU A 23 21.15 3.88 -22.61
N SER A 24 20.88 2.63 -23.01
CA SER A 24 19.54 2.04 -23.06
C SER A 24 18.77 2.09 -21.72
N GLU A 25 19.47 2.11 -20.58
CA GLU A 25 18.83 2.22 -19.26
C GLU A 25 18.30 3.65 -18.96
N TYR A 26 18.81 4.67 -19.65
CA TYR A 26 18.37 6.07 -19.51
C TYR A 26 17.45 6.53 -20.63
N ARG A 27 17.02 5.62 -21.50
CA ARG A 27 16.06 5.93 -22.55
C ARG A 27 14.82 6.55 -21.92
N GLN A 28 14.34 7.65 -22.48
CA GLN A 28 13.05 8.19 -22.08
C GLN A 28 11.96 7.15 -22.40
N PRO A 29 11.08 6.80 -21.44
CA PRO A 29 9.94 5.93 -21.71
C PRO A 29 9.07 6.54 -22.80
N THR A 30 8.53 5.69 -23.68
CA THR A 30 7.55 6.10 -24.69
C THR A 30 6.22 6.46 -24.05
N ASP A 31 5.36 7.18 -24.77
CA ASP A 31 4.01 7.48 -24.31
C ASP A 31 3.18 6.20 -24.09
N GLU A 32 3.41 5.13 -24.85
CA GLU A 32 2.71 3.85 -24.63
C GLU A 32 3.16 3.17 -23.34
N GLU A 33 4.47 3.13 -23.07
CA GLU A 33 4.99 2.62 -21.79
C GLU A 33 4.52 3.47 -20.61
N TRP A 34 4.42 4.79 -20.79
CA TRP A 34 3.84 5.68 -19.79
C TRP A 34 2.36 5.39 -19.55
N ARG A 35 1.56 5.21 -20.62
CA ARG A 35 0.15 4.82 -20.51
C ARG A 35 0.00 3.46 -19.86
N GLU A 36 0.82 2.48 -20.22
CA GLU A 36 0.83 1.15 -19.60
C GLU A 36 1.15 1.23 -18.11
N PHE A 37 2.18 1.99 -17.75
CA PHE A 37 2.55 2.26 -16.36
C PHE A 37 1.41 2.93 -15.58
N GLN A 38 0.78 3.96 -16.14
CA GLN A 38 -0.34 4.67 -15.51
C GLN A 38 -1.55 3.76 -15.32
N ARG A 39 -1.95 2.99 -16.35
CA ARG A 39 -3.02 1.98 -16.23
C ARG A 39 -2.71 0.98 -15.11
N HIS A 40 -1.44 0.62 -14.91
CA HIS A 40 -1.04 -0.32 -13.87
C HIS A 40 -1.11 0.27 -12.44
N PHE A 41 -0.91 1.58 -12.30
CA PHE A 41 -0.90 2.28 -11.01
C PHE A 41 -2.27 2.85 -10.62
N GLU A 42 -3.01 3.47 -11.54
CA GLU A 42 -4.30 4.11 -11.25
C GLU A 42 -5.45 3.10 -11.10
N LEU A 43 -5.32 1.90 -11.65
CA LEU A 43 -6.45 0.97 -11.79
C LEU A 43 -6.32 -0.33 -10.99
N ARG A 44 -5.39 -0.43 -10.02
CA ARG A 44 -5.31 -1.63 -9.14
C ARG A 44 -6.46 -1.67 -8.12
N LYS A 45 -7.68 -1.69 -8.62
CA LYS A 45 -8.88 -2.10 -7.91
C LYS A 45 -8.85 -3.60 -7.75
N VAL A 46 -9.05 -4.03 -6.52
CA VAL A 46 -9.33 -5.40 -6.12
C VAL A 46 -10.71 -5.42 -5.47
N GLU A 47 -11.26 -6.61 -5.23
CA GLU A 47 -12.65 -6.80 -4.75
C GLU A 47 -13.08 -5.91 -3.57
N LEU A 48 -12.16 -5.51 -2.68
CA LEU A 48 -12.45 -4.73 -1.48
C LEU A 48 -11.92 -3.29 -1.50
N GLY A 49 -11.26 -2.85 -2.58
CA GLY A 49 -10.67 -1.51 -2.65
C GLY A 49 -9.44 -1.45 -3.54
N THR A 50 -8.40 -0.74 -3.12
CA THR A 50 -7.21 -0.47 -3.95
C THR A 50 -5.95 -1.06 -3.33
N CYS A 51 -5.12 -1.73 -4.15
CA CYS A 51 -3.85 -2.30 -3.71
C CYS A 51 -2.67 -1.37 -4.03
N GLY A 52 -1.99 -0.85 -3.01
CA GLY A 52 -0.83 0.04 -3.15
C GLY A 52 0.51 -0.65 -3.37
N ARG A 53 0.54 -1.94 -3.77
CA ARG A 53 1.81 -2.68 -3.95
C ARG A 53 2.60 -2.09 -5.13
N PRO A 54 3.93 -1.86 -4.99
CA PRO A 54 4.73 -1.31 -6.08
C PRO A 54 4.77 -2.23 -7.31
N TYR A 55 5.06 -1.63 -8.46
CA TYR A 55 5.24 -2.35 -9.72
C TYR A 55 6.38 -3.38 -9.62
N GLY A 56 6.26 -4.52 -10.32
CA GLY A 56 7.31 -5.54 -10.38
C GLY A 56 7.45 -6.47 -9.17
N HIS A 57 6.71 -6.27 -8.06
CA HIS A 57 6.71 -7.22 -6.94
C HIS A 57 5.81 -8.42 -7.20
N SER A 58 6.30 -9.63 -6.87
CA SER A 58 5.54 -10.87 -7.05
C SER A 58 4.19 -10.82 -6.34
N ARG A 59 3.14 -11.25 -7.05
CA ARG A 59 1.80 -11.43 -6.49
C ARG A 59 1.74 -12.84 -5.92
N GLN A 60 1.94 -12.98 -4.61
CA GLN A 60 1.83 -14.32 -4.04
C GLN A 60 0.39 -14.85 -4.14
N HIS A 61 -0.66 -14.02 -4.06
CA HIS A 61 -2.02 -14.39 -4.53
C HIS A 61 -2.88 -13.15 -4.85
N GLU A 62 -3.71 -13.24 -5.89
CA GLU A 62 -4.78 -12.28 -6.21
C GLU A 62 -5.96 -12.36 -5.21
N HIS A 63 -6.06 -13.48 -4.49
CA HIS A 63 -7.12 -13.74 -3.50
C HIS A 63 -6.70 -13.48 -2.03
N ALA A 64 -5.42 -13.16 -1.76
CA ALA A 64 -4.92 -12.89 -0.39
C ALA A 64 -5.06 -11.42 0.04
N CYS A 65 -5.86 -10.62 -0.66
CA CYS A 65 -5.90 -9.16 -0.49
C CYS A 65 -6.21 -8.74 0.95
N ILE A 66 -7.04 -9.48 1.70
CA ILE A 66 -7.39 -9.11 3.07
C ILE A 66 -6.20 -9.11 4.04
N ARG A 67 -5.22 -10.00 3.83
CA ARG A 67 -3.98 -10.07 4.61
C ARG A 67 -2.93 -9.04 4.16
N CYS A 68 -3.14 -8.40 3.01
CA CYS A 68 -2.17 -7.48 2.44
C CYS A 68 -2.14 -6.16 3.25
N PRO A 69 -0.99 -5.75 3.81
CA PRO A 69 -0.89 -4.48 4.52
C PRO A 69 -1.13 -3.29 3.58
N MET A 70 -0.78 -3.43 2.29
CA MET A 70 -0.94 -2.41 1.26
C MET A 70 -2.38 -2.30 0.70
N LEU A 71 -3.33 -3.15 1.13
CA LEU A 71 -4.73 -3.01 0.75
C LEU A 71 -5.34 -1.82 1.49
N ARG A 72 -5.82 -0.83 0.74
CA ARG A 72 -6.68 0.25 1.22
C ARG A 72 -8.13 -0.13 0.91
N ILE A 73 -8.94 -0.29 1.95
CA ILE A 73 -10.35 -0.68 1.80
C ILE A 73 -11.15 0.52 1.28
N ASP A 74 -11.98 0.29 0.28
CA ASP A 74 -13.00 1.25 -0.13
C ASP A 74 -14.07 1.32 0.97
N PRO A 75 -14.42 2.50 1.53
CA PRO A 75 -15.48 2.63 2.52
C PRO A 75 -16.80 1.98 2.12
N ARG A 76 -17.13 1.94 0.83
CA ARG A 76 -18.33 1.28 0.31
C ARG A 76 -18.32 -0.24 0.51
N ALA A 77 -17.14 -0.84 0.66
CA ALA A 77 -16.97 -2.28 0.89
C ALA A 77 -17.11 -2.71 2.36
N ARG A 78 -17.43 -1.79 3.29
CA ARG A 78 -17.60 -2.09 4.74
C ARG A 78 -18.53 -3.26 5.02
N GLY A 79 -19.68 -3.29 4.35
CA GLY A 79 -20.67 -4.37 4.51
C GLY A 79 -20.07 -5.73 4.14
N ARG A 80 -19.45 -5.82 2.96
CA ARG A 80 -18.79 -7.04 2.48
C ARG A 80 -17.63 -7.47 3.40
N LEU A 81 -16.82 -6.54 3.90
CA LEU A 81 -15.75 -6.86 4.85
C LEU A 81 -16.30 -7.41 6.19
N THR A 82 -17.46 -6.91 6.62
CA THR A 82 -18.17 -7.41 7.81
C THR A 82 -18.66 -8.85 7.59
N GLU A 83 -19.23 -9.15 6.42
CA GLU A 83 -19.65 -10.51 6.05
C GLU A 83 -18.48 -11.48 6.00
N ILE A 84 -17.36 -11.08 5.38
CA ILE A 84 -16.12 -11.88 5.36
C ILE A 84 -15.65 -12.17 6.79
N THR A 85 -15.68 -11.17 7.68
CA THR A 85 -15.29 -11.33 9.09
C THR A 85 -16.18 -12.34 9.83
N LYS A 86 -17.50 -12.29 9.59
CA LYS A 86 -18.46 -13.25 10.15
C LYS A 86 -18.19 -14.67 9.62
N ASN A 87 -18.00 -14.81 8.32
CA ASN A 87 -17.71 -16.10 7.69
C ASN A 87 -16.40 -16.70 8.22
N LEU A 88 -15.33 -15.91 8.31
CA LEU A 88 -14.05 -16.36 8.87
C LEU A 88 -14.18 -16.80 10.32
N THR A 89 -15.00 -16.12 11.13
CA THR A 89 -15.31 -16.56 12.50
C THR A 89 -15.97 -17.94 12.50
N ALA A 90 -17.06 -18.10 11.75
CA ALA A 90 -17.79 -19.37 11.66
C ALA A 90 -16.89 -20.52 11.16
N ARG A 91 -16.09 -20.29 10.12
CA ARG A 91 -15.15 -21.30 9.61
C ARG A 91 -14.04 -21.64 10.60
N THR A 92 -13.60 -20.68 11.41
CA THR A 92 -12.62 -20.93 12.48
C THR A 92 -13.21 -21.82 13.56
N GLU A 93 -14.47 -21.58 13.96
CA GLU A 93 -15.19 -22.40 14.93
C GLU A 93 -15.41 -23.82 14.42
N GLU A 94 -15.84 -23.96 13.17
CA GLU A 94 -16.00 -25.24 12.48
C GLU A 94 -14.67 -26.03 12.44
N ALA A 95 -13.59 -25.39 11.97
CA ALA A 95 -12.29 -26.04 11.89
C ALA A 95 -11.74 -26.47 13.27
N ARG A 96 -12.05 -25.71 14.33
CA ARG A 96 -11.73 -26.12 15.71
C ARG A 96 -12.55 -27.32 16.15
N ALA A 97 -13.84 -27.35 15.86
CA ALA A 97 -14.72 -28.47 16.20
C ALA A 97 -14.28 -29.80 15.55
N TYR A 98 -13.80 -29.73 14.30
CA TYR A 98 -13.31 -30.91 13.56
C TYR A 98 -11.81 -31.20 13.77
N GLY A 99 -11.10 -30.40 14.57
CA GLY A 99 -9.67 -30.62 14.84
C GLY A 99 -8.74 -30.33 13.67
N TRP A 100 -9.14 -29.50 12.71
CA TRP A 100 -8.33 -29.12 11.54
C TRP A 100 -7.32 -28.02 11.88
N LEU A 101 -6.31 -28.35 12.69
CA LEU A 101 -5.37 -27.37 13.24
C LEU A 101 -4.65 -26.52 12.18
N GLY A 102 -4.28 -27.11 11.03
CA GLY A 102 -3.64 -26.36 9.93
C GLY A 102 -4.55 -25.31 9.27
N GLU A 103 -5.85 -25.57 9.19
CA GLU A 103 -6.83 -24.62 8.67
C GLU A 103 -7.13 -23.52 9.69
N VAL A 104 -7.20 -23.89 10.97
CA VAL A 104 -7.46 -22.95 12.07
C VAL A 104 -6.45 -21.80 12.08
N GLU A 105 -5.16 -22.08 11.91
CA GLU A 105 -4.11 -21.04 11.89
C GLU A 105 -4.32 -20.06 10.73
N GLY A 106 -4.49 -20.57 9.51
CA GLY A 106 -4.69 -19.74 8.31
C GLY A 106 -5.98 -18.89 8.38
N LEU A 107 -7.05 -19.46 8.94
CA LEU A 107 -8.32 -18.75 9.15
C LEU A 107 -8.18 -17.65 10.20
N GLN A 108 -7.48 -17.90 11.31
CA GLN A 108 -7.22 -16.90 12.35
C GLN A 108 -6.40 -15.73 11.83
N VAL A 109 -5.34 -15.98 11.06
CA VAL A 109 -4.54 -14.91 10.44
C VAL A 109 -5.41 -14.03 9.55
N SER A 110 -6.30 -14.65 8.76
CA SER A 110 -7.23 -13.92 7.88
C SER A 110 -8.27 -13.12 8.67
N LEU A 111 -8.79 -13.70 9.77
CA LEU A 111 -9.78 -13.08 10.64
C LEU A 111 -9.21 -11.86 11.34
N THR A 112 -7.99 -11.96 11.88
CA THR A 112 -7.28 -10.83 12.51
C THR A 112 -7.07 -9.71 11.50
N ALA A 113 -6.57 -10.04 10.31
CA ALA A 113 -6.41 -9.04 9.25
C ALA A 113 -7.73 -8.37 8.86
N ALA A 114 -8.83 -9.13 8.75
CA ALA A 114 -10.16 -8.59 8.46
C ALA A 114 -10.63 -7.58 9.53
N LYS A 115 -10.46 -7.93 10.81
CA LYS A 115 -10.81 -7.07 11.95
C LYS A 115 -9.97 -5.79 11.97
N ASP A 116 -8.66 -5.90 11.74
CA ASP A 116 -7.77 -4.73 11.69
C ASP A 116 -8.16 -3.78 10.55
N LYS A 117 -8.57 -4.31 9.40
CA LYS A 117 -9.06 -3.52 8.28
C LYS A 117 -10.37 -2.78 8.61
N LEU A 118 -11.29 -3.37 9.39
CA LEU A 118 -12.48 -2.68 9.88
C LEU A 118 -12.12 -1.52 10.83
N VAL A 119 -11.19 -1.74 11.75
CA VAL A 119 -10.71 -0.69 12.67
C VAL A 119 -10.03 0.44 11.90
N GLN A 120 -9.24 0.12 10.87
CA GLN A 120 -8.63 1.13 9.99
C GLN A 120 -9.69 1.96 9.27
N LEU A 121 -10.75 1.32 8.79
CA LEU A 121 -11.85 2.01 8.11
C LEU A 121 -12.60 2.95 9.06
N GLU A 122 -12.90 2.51 10.29
CA GLU A 122 -13.55 3.34 11.31
C GLU A 122 -12.70 4.55 11.69
N ARG A 123 -11.38 4.38 11.81
CA ARG A 123 -10.46 5.50 12.08
C ARG A 123 -10.45 6.51 10.93
N ALA A 124 -10.47 6.04 9.68
CA ALA A 124 -10.53 6.91 8.51
C ALA A 124 -11.85 7.68 8.42
N GLU A 125 -12.98 7.02 8.67
CA GLU A 125 -14.30 7.66 8.75
C GLU A 125 -14.33 8.75 9.83
N ARG A 126 -13.82 8.46 11.04
CA ARG A 126 -13.72 9.45 12.13
C ARG A 126 -12.85 10.64 11.75
N ALA A 127 -11.70 10.41 11.13
CA ALA A 127 -10.79 11.49 10.71
C ALA A 127 -11.43 12.43 9.68
N ILE A 128 -12.28 11.90 8.79
CA ILE A 128 -13.03 12.73 7.82
C ILE A 128 -14.08 13.61 8.54
N THR A 129 -14.71 13.07 9.59
CA THR A 129 -15.74 13.80 10.35
C THR A 129 -15.19 14.75 11.42
N SER A 130 -13.94 14.56 11.86
CA SER A 130 -13.27 15.47 12.79
C SER A 130 -12.88 16.76 12.08
N SER A 131 -13.04 17.90 12.75
CA SER A 131 -12.66 19.21 12.21
C SER A 131 -11.23 19.18 11.70
N THR A 132 -11.04 19.44 10.40
CA THR A 132 -9.72 19.61 9.78
C THR A 132 -8.91 20.58 10.63
N THR A 133 -7.85 20.10 11.26
CA THR A 133 -6.93 20.97 12.00
C THR A 133 -6.10 21.72 10.97
N ASP A 134 -6.31 23.03 10.87
CA ASP A 134 -5.49 23.89 10.01
C ASP A 134 -4.08 23.96 10.61
N LEU A 135 -3.12 23.36 9.91
CA LEU A 135 -1.71 23.34 10.31
C LEU A 135 -0.98 24.63 9.92
N GLY A 136 -1.65 25.53 9.18
CA GLY A 136 -1.04 26.72 8.59
C GLY A 136 -0.02 26.40 7.49
N ILE A 137 0.32 27.40 6.69
CA ILE A 137 1.40 27.27 5.70
C ILE A 137 2.73 27.51 6.42
N PRO A 138 3.71 26.59 6.36
CA PRO A 138 5.01 26.81 6.98
C PRO A 138 5.73 27.98 6.30
N VAL A 139 6.04 29.01 7.07
CA VAL A 139 6.82 30.16 6.60
C VAL A 139 8.29 29.76 6.58
N VAL A 140 8.86 29.64 5.38
CA VAL A 140 10.31 29.44 5.22
C VAL A 140 11.01 30.72 5.66
N ARG A 141 11.82 30.64 6.73
CA ARG A 141 12.64 31.77 7.17
C ARG A 141 13.75 32.01 6.15
N SER A 142 13.79 33.20 5.57
CA SER A 142 14.96 33.69 4.82
C SER A 142 16.03 34.04 5.85
N ASP A 143 17.15 33.31 5.86
CA ASP A 143 18.31 33.69 6.67
C ASP A 143 18.93 35.01 6.14
N PRO A 144 19.51 35.85 7.02
CA PRO A 144 20.08 37.16 6.69
C PRO A 144 21.38 37.10 5.88
#